data_AF-A0A843SMB5-F1
#
_entry.id   AF-A0A843SMB5-F1
#
_cell.length_a   1.000
_cell.length_b   1.000
_cell.length_c   1.000
_cell.angle_alpha   90.00
_cell.angle_beta   90.00
_cell.angle_gamma   90.00
#
_symmetry.space_group_name_H-M   'P 1'
#
loop_
_entity.id
_entity.type
_entity.pdbx_description
1 polymer ?
#
loop_
_entity_poly.entity_id
_entity_poly.type
_entity_poly.pdbx_seq_one_letter_code
_entity_poly.pdbx_strand_id
1 'polypeptide(L)'
;MSHPIALHLPDDVFHALTEHTGEGYQWKQLFLPSGTELRATFGGRSSYAKVQDEAIFCDGKPTTPSRLANARGCGTRNAWHNVWLKFPGDATWKLARRCRP
;
A
#
# COMPACT_ATOMS: atom_id res chain seq x y z
N MET A 1 -27.01 -34.71 -9.32
CA MET A 1 -27.58 -33.38 -9.02
C MET A 1 -26.59 -32.67 -8.13
N SER A 2 -25.84 -31.71 -8.68
CA SER A 2 -24.81 -30.97 -7.93
C SER A 2 -25.46 -29.71 -7.37
N HIS A 3 -25.78 -29.69 -6.09
CA HIS A 3 -26.29 -28.48 -5.45
C HIS A 3 -25.11 -27.51 -5.26
N PRO A 4 -25.18 -26.26 -5.75
CA PRO A 4 -24.19 -25.26 -5.41
C PRO A 4 -24.33 -24.96 -3.91
N ILE A 5 -23.26 -25.19 -3.16
CA ILE A 5 -23.17 -24.74 -1.77
C ILE A 5 -23.12 -23.22 -1.83
N ALA A 6 -24.22 -22.57 -1.48
CA ALA A 6 -24.22 -21.14 -1.20
C ALA A 6 -23.38 -20.93 0.07
N LEU A 7 -22.10 -20.58 -0.11
CA LEU A 7 -21.27 -20.09 0.98
C LEU A 7 -21.87 -18.77 1.43
N HIS A 8 -22.73 -18.82 2.46
CA HIS A 8 -23.18 -17.63 3.16
C HIS A 8 -21.99 -17.11 3.97
N LEU A 9 -21.21 -16.24 3.34
CA LEU A 9 -20.23 -15.42 4.04
C LEU A 9 -21.02 -14.43 4.91
N PRO A 10 -20.74 -14.35 6.23
CA PRO A 10 -21.33 -13.35 7.09
C PRO A 10 -21.06 -11.96 6.52
N ASP A 11 -22.02 -11.05 6.62
CA ASP A 11 -21.89 -9.68 6.13
C ASP A 11 -20.62 -9.01 6.70
N ASP A 12 -20.23 -9.29 7.95
CA ASP A 12 -18.99 -8.78 8.54
C ASP A 12 -17.72 -9.22 7.80
N VAL A 13 -17.72 -10.43 7.24
CA VAL A 13 -16.59 -10.95 6.46
C VAL A 13 -16.61 -10.38 5.05
N PHE A 14 -17.79 -10.23 4.44
CA PHE A 14 -17.91 -9.56 3.14
C PHE A 14 -17.52 -8.08 3.26
N HIS A 15 -17.94 -7.38 4.31
CA HIS A 15 -17.52 -6.02 4.63
C HIS A 15 -16.01 -5.94 4.88
N ALA A 16 -15.41 -6.80 5.73
CA ALA A 16 -13.96 -6.83 5.90
C ALA A 16 -13.17 -7.10 4.60
N LEU A 17 -13.77 -7.80 3.63
CA LEU A 17 -13.19 -8.06 2.31
C LEU A 17 -13.46 -6.94 1.29
N THR A 18 -14.43 -6.05 1.53
CA THR A 18 -14.91 -5.04 0.56
C THR A 18 -14.73 -3.59 1.00
N GLU A 19 -14.58 -3.32 2.30
CA GLU A 19 -14.65 -1.98 2.90
C GLU A 19 -13.57 -1.02 2.40
N HIS A 20 -12.42 -1.52 1.96
CA HIS A 20 -11.31 -0.66 1.57
C HIS A 20 -11.20 -0.37 0.06
N THR A 21 -12.19 -0.76 -0.73
CA THR A 21 -12.14 -0.60 -2.19
C THR A 21 -12.35 0.85 -2.66
N GLY A 22 -12.90 1.71 -1.79
CA GLY A 22 -13.12 3.15 -2.06
C GLY A 22 -12.18 4.10 -1.32
N GLU A 23 -11.42 3.61 -0.35
CA GLU A 23 -10.54 4.43 0.50
C GLU A 23 -9.09 4.30 0.06
N GLY A 24 -8.30 5.35 0.22
CA GLY A 24 -6.90 5.29 -0.14
C GLY A 24 -6.19 6.63 -0.11
N TYR A 25 -4.89 6.57 -0.33
CA TYR A 25 -4.00 7.72 -0.35
C TYR A 25 -3.78 8.20 -1.78
N GLN A 26 -4.18 9.45 -2.07
CA GLN A 26 -3.88 10.07 -3.36
C GLN A 26 -2.45 10.63 -3.40
N TRP A 27 -1.57 9.98 -4.17
CA TRP A 27 -0.21 10.45 -4.41
C TRP A 27 -0.05 11.11 -5.78
N LYS A 28 -0.36 12.41 -5.85
CA LYS A 28 -0.31 13.20 -7.10
C LYS A 28 -1.21 12.59 -8.18
N GLN A 29 -0.63 11.85 -9.13
CA GLN A 29 -1.31 11.20 -10.25
C GLN A 29 -1.52 9.68 -10.04
N LEU A 30 -1.15 9.16 -8.86
CA LEU A 30 -1.27 7.74 -8.51
C LEU A 30 -2.13 7.60 -7.26
N PHE A 31 -3.27 6.93 -7.39
CA PHE A 31 -4.08 6.53 -6.25
C PHE A 31 -3.53 5.23 -5.65
N LEU A 32 -3.41 5.19 -4.32
CA LEU A 32 -2.99 4.01 -3.57
C LEU A 32 -4.17 3.54 -2.71
N PRO A 33 -4.87 2.46 -3.09
CA PRO A 33 -5.96 1.91 -2.29
C PRO A 33 -5.50 1.58 -0.86
N SER A 34 -6.41 1.70 0.10
CA SER A 34 -6.19 1.24 1.47
C SER A 34 -5.75 -0.23 1.47
N GLY A 35 -4.80 -0.56 2.32
CA GLY A 35 -4.11 -1.85 2.30
C GLY A 35 -2.85 -1.90 1.44
N THR A 36 -2.60 -0.93 0.57
CA THR A 36 -1.35 -0.87 -0.22
C THR A 36 -0.13 -0.83 0.70
N GLU A 37 0.81 -1.73 0.48
CA GLU A 37 2.08 -1.77 1.20
C GLU A 37 3.14 -0.97 0.43
N LEU A 38 3.93 -0.19 1.17
CA LEU A 38 5.06 0.58 0.65
C LEU A 38 6.35 0.07 1.29
N ARG A 39 7.43 0.01 0.50
CA ARG A 39 8.76 -0.37 0.96
C ARG A 39 9.82 0.56 0.39
N ALA A 40 10.69 1.07 1.24
CA ALA A 40 11.91 1.76 0.84
C ALA A 40 13.13 1.04 1.43
N THR A 41 14.13 0.75 0.59
CA THR A 41 15.37 0.10 1.03
C THR A 41 16.54 1.07 0.88
N PHE A 42 17.38 1.13 1.92
CA PHE A 42 18.61 1.91 1.94
C PHE A 42 19.69 1.19 2.76
N GLY A 43 20.91 1.09 2.22
CA GLY A 43 22.04 0.47 2.93
C GLY A 43 21.76 -0.95 3.43
N GLY A 44 21.01 -1.75 2.66
CA GLY A 44 20.59 -3.11 3.04
C GLY A 44 19.46 -3.19 4.07
N ARG A 45 18.93 -2.06 4.55
CA ARG A 45 17.81 -2.01 5.51
C ARG A 45 16.54 -1.53 4.83
N SER A 46 15.43 -2.20 5.10
CA SER A 46 14.11 -1.85 4.57
C SER A 46 13.26 -1.17 5.64
N SER A 47 12.54 -0.12 5.23
CA SER A 47 11.46 0.51 5.97
C SER A 47 10.14 0.21 5.25
N TYR A 48 9.13 -0.15 6.02
CA TYR A 48 7.82 -0.55 5.52
C TYR A 48 6.75 0.41 6.01
N ALA A 49 5.79 0.67 5.15
CA ALA A 49 4.61 1.45 5.49
C ALA A 49 3.37 0.83 4.84
N LYS A 50 2.20 1.18 5.34
CA LYS A 50 0.92 0.71 4.80
C LYS A 50 -0.05 1.87 4.67
N VAL A 51 -0.82 1.90 3.59
CA VAL A 51 -1.97 2.79 3.47
C VAL A 51 -3.09 2.26 4.36
N GLN A 52 -3.61 3.11 5.23
CA GLN A 52 -4.80 2.90 6.02
C GLN A 52 -5.67 4.13 5.84
N ASP A 53 -6.88 3.94 5.35
CA ASP A 53 -7.81 5.00 4.97
C ASP A 53 -7.11 5.97 3.97
N GLU A 54 -7.01 7.26 4.31
CA GLU A 54 -6.38 8.31 3.50
C GLU A 54 -4.95 8.63 3.92
N ALA A 55 -4.30 7.81 4.74
CA ALA A 55 -2.96 8.07 5.26
C ALA A 55 -2.00 6.88 5.09
N ILE A 56 -0.71 7.19 5.00
CA ILE A 56 0.35 6.17 5.00
C ILE A 56 0.95 6.12 6.40
N PHE A 57 1.03 4.93 7.00
CA PHE A 57 1.63 4.71 8.31
C PHE A 57 2.92 3.90 8.22
N CYS A 58 3.99 4.41 8.83
CA CYS A 58 5.26 3.72 9.02
C CYS A 58 5.54 3.66 10.53
N ASP A 59 5.74 2.46 11.09
CA ASP A 59 5.96 2.26 12.53
C ASP A 59 4.91 2.97 13.42
N GLY A 60 3.64 2.89 13.03
CA GLY A 60 2.51 3.51 13.74
C GLY A 60 2.43 5.04 13.60
N LYS A 61 3.31 5.68 12.82
CA LYS A 61 3.33 7.13 12.61
C LYS A 61 2.89 7.49 11.20
N PRO A 62 1.99 8.48 11.03
CA PRO A 62 1.67 9.04 9.72
C PRO A 62 2.95 9.52 9.01
N THR A 63 3.05 9.22 7.72
CA THR A 63 4.20 9.54 6.89
C THR A 63 3.79 9.90 5.48
N THR A 64 4.77 10.26 4.66
CA THR A 64 4.60 10.51 3.23
C THR A 64 5.54 9.63 2.43
N PRO A 65 5.31 9.41 1.12
CA PRO A 65 6.22 8.64 0.29
C PRO A 65 7.66 9.17 0.30
N SER A 66 7.83 10.50 0.30
CA SER A 66 9.13 11.16 0.42
C SER A 66 9.79 10.92 1.77
N ARG A 67 9.03 10.98 2.88
CA ARG A 67 9.57 10.74 4.21
C ARG A 67 9.96 9.27 4.39
N LEU A 68 9.18 8.33 3.85
CA LEU A 68 9.51 6.91 3.81
C LEU A 68 10.80 6.63 3.03
N ALA A 69 10.93 7.22 1.82
CA ALA A 69 12.13 7.06 0.99
C ALA A 69 13.42 7.51 1.70
N ASN A 70 13.29 8.46 2.64
CA ASN A 70 14.38 9.08 3.38
C ASN A 70 14.39 8.71 4.87
N ALA A 71 13.62 7.70 5.30
CA ALA A 71 13.44 7.34 6.71
C ALA A 71 14.74 6.98 7.46
N ARG A 72 15.81 6.68 6.72
CA ARG A 72 17.14 6.34 7.25
C ARG A 72 18.18 7.46 7.08
N GLY A 73 17.78 8.70 6.78
CA GLY A 73 18.68 9.85 6.72
C GLY A 73 19.57 9.92 5.47
N CYS A 74 19.16 9.29 4.37
CA CYS A 74 19.97 9.08 3.17
C CYS A 74 19.99 10.25 2.16
N GLY A 75 19.95 11.49 2.64
CA GLY A 75 19.85 12.68 1.78
C GLY A 75 18.45 12.84 1.16
N THR A 76 18.34 13.54 0.02
CA THR A 76 17.08 13.78 -0.69
C THR A 76 16.87 12.74 -1.79
N ARG A 77 16.24 11.61 -1.47
CA ARG A 77 15.87 10.59 -2.46
C ARG A 77 14.49 10.88 -3.05
N ASN A 78 14.40 10.68 -4.36
CA ASN A 78 13.15 10.77 -5.08
C ASN A 78 12.28 9.54 -4.80
N ALA A 79 11.14 9.72 -4.14
CA ALA A 79 10.27 8.61 -3.73
C ALA A 79 9.80 7.74 -4.90
N TRP A 80 9.52 8.31 -6.09
CA TRP A 80 9.10 7.51 -7.25
C TRP A 80 10.13 6.45 -7.65
N HIS A 81 11.41 6.73 -7.46
CA HIS A 81 12.50 5.84 -7.85
C HIS A 81 12.96 4.91 -6.72
N ASN A 82 12.50 5.13 -5.50
CA ASN A 82 13.06 4.48 -4.32
C ASN A 82 12.00 3.79 -3.45
N VAL A 83 10.72 4.04 -3.71
CA VAL A 83 9.59 3.35 -3.08
C VAL A 83 9.07 2.26 -4.01
N TRP A 84 8.91 1.07 -3.43
CA TRP A 84 8.22 -0.06 -4.02
C TRP A 84 6.82 -0.14 -3.42
N LEU A 85 5.85 -0.50 -4.25
CA LEU A 85 4.45 -0.63 -3.91
C LEU A 85 4.02 -2.08 -4.10
N LYS A 86 3.18 -2.59 -3.22
CA LYS A 86 2.46 -3.84 -3.40
C LYS A 86 0.99 -3.56 -3.11
N PHE A 87 0.19 -3.60 -4.17
CA PHE A 87 -1.23 -3.30 -4.09
C PHE A 87 -1.99 -4.44 -3.39
N PRO A 88 -3.16 -4.17 -2.79
CA PRO A 88 -4.02 -5.21 -2.26
C PRO A 88 -4.30 -6.28 -3.32
N GLY A 89 -4.10 -7.56 -2.97
CA GLY A 89 -4.27 -8.69 -3.89
C GLY A 89 -3.09 -8.95 -4.85
N ASP A 90 -2.15 -8.02 -5.01
CA ASP A 90 -0.93 -8.27 -5.81
C ASP A 90 0.07 -9.14 -5.03
N ALA A 91 0.62 -10.15 -5.71
CA ALA A 91 1.67 -11.00 -5.14
C ALA A 91 3.07 -10.34 -5.18
N THR A 92 3.28 -9.33 -6.03
CA THR A 92 4.62 -8.81 -6.35
C THR A 92 4.76 -7.33 -6.06
N TRP A 93 5.99 -6.93 -5.71
CA TRP A 93 6.37 -5.53 -5.53
C TRP A 93 6.62 -4.86 -6.89
N LYS A 94 6.07 -3.68 -7.10
CA LYS A 94 6.24 -2.84 -8.29
C LYS A 94 6.90 -1.52 -7.90
N LEU A 95 7.85 -1.04 -8.68
CA LEU A 95 8.48 0.27 -8.41
C LEU A 95 7.46 1.38 -8.65
N ALA A 96 7.33 2.34 -7.72
CA ALA A 96 6.32 3.40 -7.80
C ALA A 96 6.36 4.20 -9.12
N ARG A 97 7.56 4.47 -9.67
CA ARG A 97 7.74 5.11 -10.99
C ARG A 97 7.01 4.38 -12.13
N ARG A 98 6.85 3.06 -12.04
CA ARG A 98 6.19 2.24 -13.07
C ARG A 98 4.67 2.19 -12.93
N CYS A 99 4.13 2.65 -11.79
CA CYS A 99 2.70 2.60 -11.51
C CYS A 99 1.96 3.88 -11.91
N ARG A 100 2.69 4.96 -12.22
CA ARG A 100 2.12 6.24 -12.61
C ARG A 100 2.08 6.37 -14.15
N PRO A 101 1.10 7.10 -14.72
CA PRO A 101 1.06 7.42 -16.15
C PRO A 101 2.31 8.15 -16.67
#